data_AF-E5YDG8-F1
#
_entry.id   AF-E5YDG8-F1
#
_cell.length_a   1.000
_cell.length_b   1.000
_cell.length_c   1.000
_cell.angle_alpha   90.00
_cell.angle_beta   90.00
_cell.angle_gamma   90.00
#
_symmetry.space_group_name_H-M   'P 1'
#
loop_
_entity.id
_entity.type
_entity.pdbx_description
1 polymer ?
#
loop_
_entity_poly.entity_id
_entity_poly.type
_entity_poly.pdbx_seq_one_letter_code
_entity_poly.pdbx_strand_id
1 'polypeptide(L)'
;MGVKVKGITKAKANMSRLIGDIQGRKAVRAIYKALYIGGAQASLYTPIDTSTLINSQFRDVNVSGKILTGRVGYSANYAVYVHDPSVKQNFRRSTARKEFLKLGFEESRSQIDKAIADEMKL
;
A
#
# COMPACT_ATOMS: atom_id res chain seq x y z
N MET A 1 -5.03 53.18 -11.88
CA MET A 1 -4.12 52.37 -12.72
C MET A 1 -4.14 50.93 -12.21
N GLY A 2 -4.62 49.98 -13.01
CA GLY A 2 -4.61 48.57 -12.62
C GLY A 2 -3.20 47.99 -12.79
N VAL A 3 -2.62 47.47 -11.71
CA VAL A 3 -1.30 46.84 -11.75
C VAL A 3 -1.37 45.59 -12.63
N LYS A 4 -0.69 45.59 -13.78
CA LYS A 4 -0.55 44.40 -14.65
C LYS A 4 0.37 43.40 -13.95
N VAL A 5 -0.23 42.43 -13.26
CA VAL A 5 0.51 41.36 -12.57
C VAL A 5 1.15 40.44 -13.63
N LYS A 6 2.47 40.55 -13.81
CA LYS A 6 3.24 39.66 -14.68
C LYS A 6 3.59 38.38 -13.91
N GLY A 7 3.29 37.20 -14.46
CA GLY A 7 3.72 35.91 -13.89
C GLY A 7 2.61 34.94 -13.45
N ILE A 8 1.35 35.38 -13.40
CA ILE A 8 0.21 34.49 -13.05
C ILE A 8 0.14 33.28 -13.99
N THR A 9 0.38 33.48 -15.29
CA THR A 9 0.38 32.37 -16.27
C THR A 9 1.51 31.37 -16.00
N LYS A 10 2.69 31.83 -15.60
CA LYS A 10 3.82 30.95 -15.21
C LYS A 10 3.53 30.21 -13.91
N ALA A 11 2.94 30.88 -12.92
CA ALA A 11 2.52 30.26 -11.67
C ALA A 11 1.44 29.18 -11.90
N LYS A 12 0.44 29.45 -12.74
CA LYS A 12 -0.58 28.47 -13.14
C LYS A 12 0.05 27.25 -13.82
N ALA A 13 0.94 27.46 -14.79
CA ALA A 13 1.61 26.36 -15.50
C ALA A 13 2.48 25.50 -14.57
N ASN A 14 3.22 26.12 -13.65
CA ASN A 14 4.02 25.40 -12.66
C ASN A 14 3.15 24.64 -11.65
N MET A 15 2.02 25.22 -11.24
CA MET A 15 1.06 24.55 -10.37
C MET A 15 0.41 23.34 -11.05
N SER A 16 -0.01 23.45 -12.31
CA SER A 16 -0.52 22.31 -13.08
C SER A 16 0.50 21.19 -13.23
N ARG A 17 1.78 21.52 -13.45
CA ARG A 17 2.86 20.53 -13.52
C ARG A 17 3.08 19.83 -12.18
N LEU A 18 3.09 20.58 -11.08
CA LEU A 18 3.18 20.02 -9.73
C LEU A 18 2.03 19.06 -9.42
N ILE A 19 0.79 19.46 -9.74
CA ILE A 19 -0.39 18.60 -9.56
C ILE A 19 -0.25 17.30 -10.36
N GLY A 20 0.17 17.38 -11.62
CA GLY A 20 0.41 16.20 -12.45
C GLY A 20 1.48 15.26 -11.90
N ASP A 21 2.59 15.80 -11.38
CA ASP A 21 3.66 15.00 -10.79
C ASP A 21 3.27 14.34 -9.46
N ILE A 22 2.50 15.05 -8.63
CA ILE A 22 1.95 14.51 -7.39
C ILE A 22 0.99 13.36 -7.70
N GLN A 23 0.02 13.60 -8.60
CA GLN A 23 -1.02 12.61 -8.94
C GLN A 23 -0.44 11.40 -9.70
N GLY A 24 0.46 11.63 -10.65
CA GLY A 24 0.95 10.58 -11.55
C GLY A 24 2.11 9.77 -10.98
N ARG A 25 3.06 10.38 -10.27
CA ARG A 25 4.30 9.72 -9.87
C ARG A 25 4.44 9.53 -8.37
N LYS A 26 4.28 10.60 -7.59
CA LYS A 26 4.49 10.52 -6.14
C LYS A 26 3.39 9.70 -5.46
N ALA A 27 2.12 9.91 -5.80
CA ALA A 27 1.00 9.22 -5.17
C ALA A 27 1.04 7.71 -5.45
N VAL A 28 1.28 7.34 -6.71
CA VAL A 28 1.45 5.94 -7.12
C VAL A 28 2.61 5.29 -6.36
N ARG A 29 3.76 5.95 -6.30
CA ARG A 29 4.93 5.46 -5.55
C ARG A 29 4.67 5.32 -4.05
N ALA A 30 3.96 6.26 -3.45
CA ALA A 30 3.56 6.20 -2.05
C ALA A 30 2.69 4.99 -1.75
N ILE A 31 1.71 4.68 -2.62
CA ILE A 31 0.89 3.47 -2.46
C ILE A 31 1.72 2.21 -2.65
N TYR A 32 2.59 2.13 -3.67
CA TYR A 32 3.47 0.97 -3.80
C TYR A 32 4.33 0.74 -2.57
N LYS A 33 4.89 1.80 -1.97
CA LYS A 33 5.63 1.70 -0.71
C LYS A 33 4.76 1.25 0.46
N ALA A 34 3.55 1.80 0.60
CA ALA A 34 2.59 1.40 1.62
C ALA A 34 2.26 -0.10 1.53
N LEU A 35 1.93 -0.57 0.32
CA LEU A 35 1.64 -1.99 0.04
C LEU A 35 2.87 -2.87 0.27
N TYR A 36 4.07 -2.37 -0.03
CA TYR A 36 5.31 -3.09 0.22
C TYR A 36 5.55 -3.30 1.72
N ILE A 37 5.39 -2.25 2.52
CA ILE A 37 5.58 -2.32 3.98
C ILE A 37 4.52 -3.22 4.61
N GLY A 38 3.23 -2.98 4.33
CA GLY A 38 2.14 -3.78 4.88
C GLY A 38 2.18 -5.24 4.42
N GLY A 39 2.50 -5.47 3.14
CA GLY A 39 2.67 -6.82 2.58
C GLY A 39 3.86 -7.57 3.19
N ALA A 40 4.98 -6.88 3.44
CA ALA A 40 6.14 -7.47 4.11
C ALA A 40 5.81 -7.88 5.55
N GLN A 41 5.13 -7.02 6.31
CA GLN A 41 4.70 -7.35 7.67
C GLN A 41 3.70 -8.51 7.68
N ALA A 42 2.72 -8.52 6.76
CA ALA A 42 1.78 -9.62 6.62
C ALA A 42 2.48 -10.96 6.30
N SER A 43 3.55 -10.94 5.49
CA SER A 43 4.36 -12.11 5.17
C SER A 43 5.12 -12.69 6.36
N LEU A 44 5.39 -11.90 7.41
CA LEU A 44 5.98 -12.41 8.65
C LEU A 44 4.98 -13.27 9.43
N TYR A 45 3.70 -12.89 9.41
CA TYR A 45 2.61 -13.62 10.05
C TYR A 45 2.02 -14.73 9.18
N THR A 46 2.34 -14.75 7.89
CA THR A 46 1.83 -15.76 6.96
C THR A 46 2.39 -17.14 7.32
N PRO A 47 1.52 -18.15 7.54
CA PRO A 47 1.95 -19.52 7.77
C PRO A 47 2.69 -20.09 6.56
N ILE A 48 3.73 -20.88 6.82
CA ILE A 48 4.51 -21.56 5.79
C ILE A 48 4.42 -23.05 6.07
N ASP A 49 3.85 -23.78 5.11
CA ASP A 49 3.89 -25.24 5.07
C ASP A 49 4.66 -25.71 3.83
N THR A 50 4.11 -25.48 2.63
CA THR A 50 4.75 -25.78 1.34
C THR A 50 5.24 -24.51 0.61
N SER A 51 5.27 -23.37 1.29
CA SER A 51 5.56 -22.03 0.72
C SER A 51 4.60 -21.51 -0.36
N THR A 52 3.63 -22.32 -0.80
CA THR A 52 2.63 -21.92 -1.80
C THR A 52 1.86 -20.66 -1.39
N LEU A 53 1.46 -20.56 -0.12
CA LEU A 53 0.72 -19.41 0.39
C LEU A 53 1.57 -18.14 0.31
N ILE A 54 2.75 -18.13 0.91
CA ILE A 54 3.59 -16.92 0.93
C ILE A 54 4.00 -16.48 -0.49
N ASN A 55 4.24 -17.42 -1.40
CA ASN A 55 4.60 -17.16 -2.80
C ASN A 55 3.41 -16.70 -3.65
N SER A 56 2.18 -16.88 -3.17
CA SER A 56 0.96 -16.43 -3.85
C SER A 56 0.56 -14.99 -3.50
N GLN A 57 1.38 -14.26 -2.72
CA GLN A 57 1.10 -12.86 -2.39
C GLN A 57 1.17 -12.00 -3.65
N PHE A 58 0.11 -11.24 -3.92
CA PHE A 58 0.08 -10.26 -4.99
C PHE A 58 -0.24 -8.87 -4.44
N ARG A 59 0.12 -7.85 -5.23
CA ARG A 59 -0.15 -6.44 -4.94
C ARG A 59 -0.68 -5.80 -6.20
N ASP A 60 -1.80 -5.12 -6.09
CA ASP A 60 -2.46 -4.46 -7.20
C ASP A 60 -2.71 -2.99 -6.86
N VAL A 61 -2.49 -2.11 -7.83
CA VAL A 61 -2.70 -0.67 -7.70
C VAL A 61 -3.60 -0.22 -8.83
N ASN A 62 -4.81 0.20 -8.50
CA ASN A 62 -5.78 0.71 -9.45
C ASN A 62 -5.91 2.23 -9.30
N VAL A 63 -5.75 2.94 -10.42
CA VAL A 63 -5.96 4.39 -10.51
C VAL A 63 -7.33 4.63 -11.12
N SER A 64 -8.31 5.00 -10.30
CA SER A 64 -9.65 5.37 -10.76
C SER A 64 -9.87 6.88 -10.59
N GLY A 65 -9.44 7.63 -11.60
CA GLY A 65 -9.54 9.09 -11.63
C GLY A 65 -8.71 9.74 -10.51
N LYS A 66 -9.39 10.33 -9.51
CA LYS A 66 -8.74 10.97 -8.35
C LYS A 66 -8.50 10.00 -7.18
N ILE A 67 -9.06 8.79 -7.25
CA ILE A 67 -8.92 7.78 -6.19
C ILE A 67 -7.87 6.78 -6.64
N LEU A 68 -6.86 6.60 -5.80
CA LEU A 68 -5.85 5.56 -5.97
C LEU A 68 -6.11 4.49 -4.92
N THR A 69 -6.31 3.24 -5.36
CA THR A 69 -6.58 2.12 -4.47
C THR A 69 -5.49 1.07 -4.62
N GLY A 70 -4.83 0.76 -3.50
CA GLY A 70 -3.90 -0.35 -3.41
C GLY A 70 -4.54 -1.55 -2.72
N ARG A 71 -4.27 -2.76 -3.23
CA ARG A 71 -4.75 -4.03 -2.66
C ARG A 71 -3.57 -4.99 -2.51
N VAL A 72 -3.55 -5.72 -1.40
CA VAL A 72 -2.66 -6.87 -1.21
C VAL A 72 -3.52 -8.08 -0.90
N GLY A 73 -3.22 -9.20 -1.52
CA GLY A 73 -3.94 -10.45 -1.32
C GLY A 73 -3.08 -11.66 -1.58
N TYR A 74 -3.68 -12.83 -1.46
CA TYR A 74 -3.08 -14.11 -1.78
C TYR A 74 -3.94 -14.82 -2.81
N SER A 75 -3.33 -15.33 -3.88
CA SER A 75 -4.06 -16.05 -4.93
C SER A 75 -4.34 -17.51 -4.59
N ALA A 76 -3.73 -18.05 -3.52
CA ALA A 76 -4.04 -19.39 -3.03
C ALA A 76 -5.49 -19.47 -2.51
N ASN A 77 -6.32 -20.34 -3.11
CA ASN A 77 -7.73 -20.52 -2.73
C ASN A 77 -7.93 -20.81 -1.24
N TYR A 78 -6.99 -21.54 -0.62
CA TYR A 78 -7.07 -21.90 0.79
C TYR A 78 -6.66 -20.77 1.75
N ALA A 79 -6.19 -19.63 1.25
CA ALA A 79 -5.76 -18.50 2.05
C ALA A 79 -6.87 -17.98 2.98
N VAL A 80 -8.13 -18.04 2.54
CA VAL A 80 -9.30 -17.61 3.33
C VAL A 80 -9.42 -18.46 4.61
N TYR A 81 -9.34 -19.78 4.49
CA TYR A 81 -9.41 -20.68 5.65
C TYR A 81 -8.20 -20.53 6.57
N VAL A 82 -7.03 -20.22 6.01
CA VAL A 82 -5.82 -19.98 6.81
C VAL A 82 -5.89 -18.64 7.53
N HIS A 83 -6.52 -17.64 6.94
CA HIS A 83 -6.70 -16.31 7.51
C HIS A 83 -7.76 -16.29 8.62
N ASP A 84 -8.84 -17.07 8.46
CA ASP A 84 -9.98 -17.10 9.38
C ASP A 84 -9.59 -17.58 10.79
N PRO A 85 -9.85 -16.78 11.85
CA PRO A 85 -9.57 -17.14 13.23
C PRO A 85 -10.47 -18.27 13.77
N SER A 86 -11.66 -18.50 13.19
CA SER A 86 -12.56 -19.58 13.59
C SER A 86 -12.04 -20.95 13.20
N VAL A 87 -11.17 -21.04 12.20
CA VAL A 87 -10.57 -22.29 11.73
C VAL A 87 -9.33 -22.61 12.57
N LYS A 88 -9.44 -23.56 13.50
CA LYS A 88 -8.30 -24.05 14.30
C LYS A 88 -7.27 -24.74 13.41
N GLN A 89 -6.02 -24.26 13.44
CA GLN A 89 -4.90 -24.80 12.69
C GLN A 89 -3.63 -24.75 13.54
N ASN A 90 -2.79 -25.77 13.41
CA ASN A 90 -1.48 -25.79 14.05
C ASN A 90 -0.44 -25.30 13.05
N PHE A 91 0.22 -24.18 13.35
CA PHE A 91 1.25 -23.63 12.49
C PHE A 91 2.63 -24.17 12.86
N ARG A 92 3.42 -24.52 11.84
CA ARG A 92 4.84 -24.89 12.02
C ARG A 92 5.71 -23.69 12.39
N ARG A 93 5.34 -22.51 11.90
CA ARG A 93 6.06 -21.25 12.11
C ARG A 93 5.56 -20.56 13.38
N SER A 94 6.46 -20.25 14.32
CA SER A 94 6.12 -19.62 15.61
C SER A 94 5.54 -18.21 15.48
N THR A 95 5.96 -17.47 14.45
CA THR A 95 5.45 -16.14 14.15
C THR A 95 4.13 -16.16 13.39
N ALA A 96 3.64 -17.32 12.94
CA ALA A 96 2.41 -17.39 12.17
C ALA A 96 1.20 -17.01 13.02
N ARG A 97 0.35 -16.14 12.48
CA ARG A 97 -0.88 -15.69 13.14
C ARG A 97 -2.07 -15.79 12.19
N LYS A 98 -3.25 -15.98 12.78
CA LYS A 98 -4.52 -15.72 12.08
C LYS A 98 -4.65 -14.23 11.79
N GLU A 99 -5.55 -13.88 10.88
CA GLU A 99 -5.75 -12.49 10.45
C GLU A 99 -4.46 -11.80 9.97
N PHE A 100 -3.48 -12.56 9.44
CA PHE A 100 -2.13 -12.06 9.13
C PHE A 100 -2.09 -10.83 8.20
N LEU A 101 -3.01 -10.71 7.24
CA LEU A 101 -3.14 -9.51 6.41
C LEU A 101 -3.56 -8.30 7.25
N LYS A 102 -4.59 -8.45 8.07
CA LYS A 102 -5.12 -7.36 8.90
C LYS A 102 -4.07 -6.93 9.94
N LEU A 103 -3.52 -7.87 10.71
CA LEU A 103 -2.49 -7.59 11.70
C LEU A 103 -1.23 -6.99 11.08
N GLY A 104 -0.82 -7.48 9.91
CA GLY A 104 0.34 -6.94 9.19
C GLY A 104 0.19 -5.47 8.84
N PHE A 105 -0.99 -5.06 8.36
CA PHE A 105 -1.27 -3.66 8.03
C PHE A 105 -1.55 -2.79 9.27
N GLU A 106 -2.21 -3.33 10.29
CA GLU A 106 -2.48 -2.60 11.53
C GLU A 106 -1.18 -2.27 12.28
N GLU A 107 -0.28 -3.25 12.47
CA GLU A 107 0.99 -3.03 13.17
C GLU A 107 1.95 -2.12 12.38
N SER A 108 1.89 -2.15 11.04
CA SER A 108 2.75 -1.33 10.19
C SER A 108 2.15 0.03 9.83
N ARG A 109 0.95 0.38 10.33
CA ARG A 109 0.24 1.62 9.99
C ARG A 109 1.10 2.87 10.15
N SER A 110 1.79 3.00 11.28
CA SER A 110 2.69 4.13 11.55
C SER A 110 3.85 4.23 10.53
N GLN A 111 4.42 3.09 10.11
CA GLN A 111 5.48 3.05 9.11
C GLN A 111 4.96 3.39 7.72
N ILE A 112 3.76 2.91 7.39
CA ILE A 112 3.05 3.23 6.15
C ILE A 112 2.79 4.74 6.07
N ASP A 113 2.21 5.33 7.11
CA ASP A 113 1.89 6.76 7.15
C ASP A 113 3.15 7.61 7.00
N LYS A 114 4.24 7.23 7.66
CA LYS A 114 5.55 7.90 7.52
C LYS A 114 6.09 7.79 6.09
N ALA A 115 6.05 6.59 5.49
CA ALA A 115 6.54 6.38 4.13
C ALA A 115 5.73 7.16 3.08
N ILE A 116 4.41 7.25 3.26
CA ILE A 116 3.53 8.07 2.41
C ILE A 116 3.89 9.55 2.58
N ALA A 117 4.00 10.04 3.81
CA ALA A 117 4.34 11.43 4.08
C ALA A 117 5.68 11.81 3.46
N ASP A 118 6.70 10.94 3.57
CA ASP A 118 8.02 11.17 2.97
C ASP A 118 7.97 11.25 1.45
N GLU A 119 7.11 10.47 0.80
CA GLU A 119 6.92 10.52 -0.65
C GLU A 119 6.18 11.77 -1.13
N MET A 120 5.24 12.24 -0.30
CA MET A 120 4.39 13.40 -0.58
C MET A 120 5.07 14.74 -0.31
N LYS A 121 6.19 14.77 0.43
CA LYS A 121 6.97 16.00 0.65
C LYS A 121 7.35 16.64 -0.69
N LEU A 122 7.12 17.95 -0.79
CA LEU A 122 7.40 18.79 -1.96
C LEU A 122 8.83 19.32 -1.93
#